data_AF-A0A7S3U9T1-F1
#
_entry.id   AF-A0A7S3U9T1-F1
#
_cell.length_a   1.000
_cell.length_b   1.000
_cell.length_c   1.000
_cell.angle_alpha   90.00
_cell.angle_beta   90.00
_cell.angle_gamma   90.00
#
_symmetry.space_group_name_H-M   'P 1'
#
loop_
_entity.id
_entity.type
_entity.pdbx_description
1 polymer ?
#
loop_
_entity_poly.entity_id
_entity_poly.type
_entity_poly.pdbx_seq_one_letter_code
_entity_poly.pdbx_strand_id
1 'polypeptide(L)'
;YAQMSVADAVKKVAAKANPQYVLNVGDNFYVQGLEHSCNDPPDAVKGAGSGAFSSGWQQVYGPVANIPWLSVLGNHDYGGWRMDRGWPQQIGYSFINYNWVMPARYFNKKIQHKDFLAEYFMIDSNAYDAKNPGEEPDHNICSQHNYGGVGNCANNGGMPSIGACRDWFWQSHAKQQQWLEEKLAASKADWKVVVTHFPCGYDGDMYKMLKQKHGLDLLVTGHRHQQELWKIDTENDYIQGFLHT
;
A
#
# COMPACT_ATOMS: atom_id res chain seq x y z
N TYR A 1 -2.58 -19.97 8.66
CA TYR A 1 -3.77 -20.13 9.53
C TYR A 1 -4.53 -18.82 9.74
N ALA A 2 -3.87 -17.72 10.15
CA ALA A 2 -4.55 -16.45 10.40
C ALA A 2 -5.33 -15.88 9.20
N GLN A 3 -4.73 -15.89 7.99
CA GLN A 3 -5.37 -15.35 6.78
C GLN A 3 -6.73 -16.01 6.47
N MET A 4 -6.83 -17.34 6.57
CA MET A 4 -8.09 -18.06 6.31
C MET A 4 -9.18 -17.69 7.31
N SER A 5 -8.84 -17.54 8.59
CA SER A 5 -9.78 -17.10 9.63
C SER A 5 -10.28 -15.67 9.38
N VAL A 6 -9.39 -14.76 8.97
CA VAL A 6 -9.76 -13.39 8.59
C VAL A 6 -10.64 -13.41 7.33
N ALA A 7 -10.29 -14.20 6.32
CA ALA A 7 -11.07 -14.32 5.10
C ALA A 7 -12.49 -14.83 5.37
N ASP A 8 -12.66 -15.79 6.27
CA ASP A 8 -13.99 -16.27 6.69
C ASP A 8 -14.81 -15.18 7.39
N ALA A 9 -14.17 -14.36 8.22
CA ALA A 9 -14.84 -13.20 8.82
C ALA A 9 -15.22 -12.15 7.76
N VAL A 10 -14.32 -11.83 6.82
CA VAL A 10 -14.57 -10.92 5.71
C VAL A 10 -15.75 -11.40 4.85
N LYS A 11 -15.79 -12.68 4.48
CA LYS A 11 -16.90 -13.26 3.70
C LYS A 11 -18.24 -13.16 4.46
N LYS A 12 -18.25 -13.41 5.77
CA LYS A 12 -19.45 -13.27 6.62
C LYS A 12 -19.95 -11.83 6.70
N VAL A 13 -19.04 -10.86 6.83
CA VAL A 13 -19.39 -9.43 6.86
C VAL A 13 -19.87 -8.98 5.48
N ALA A 14 -19.18 -9.38 4.41
CA ALA A 14 -19.53 -9.01 3.03
C ALA A 14 -20.92 -9.52 2.63
N ALA A 15 -21.29 -10.73 3.05
CA ALA A 15 -22.63 -11.28 2.82
C ALA A 15 -23.76 -10.45 3.47
N LYS A 16 -23.46 -9.64 4.48
CA LYS A 16 -24.42 -8.74 5.14
C LYS A 16 -24.33 -7.30 4.62
N ALA A 17 -23.11 -6.80 4.47
CA ALA A 17 -22.85 -5.40 4.12
C ALA A 17 -22.95 -5.13 2.62
N ASN A 18 -22.86 -6.16 1.78
CA ASN A 18 -22.84 -6.07 0.32
C ASN A 18 -21.88 -4.96 -0.19
N PRO A 19 -20.58 -5.04 0.13
CA PRO A 19 -19.64 -3.98 -0.15
C PRO A 19 -19.48 -3.76 -1.66
N GLN A 20 -19.34 -2.49 -2.07
CA GLN A 20 -19.09 -2.13 -3.46
C GLN A 20 -17.60 -2.30 -3.85
N TYR A 21 -16.70 -2.29 -2.86
CA TYR A 21 -15.26 -2.45 -3.02
C TYR A 21 -14.60 -2.76 -1.68
N VAL A 22 -13.31 -3.11 -1.72
CA VAL A 22 -12.42 -3.33 -0.57
C VAL A 22 -11.28 -2.32 -0.63
N LEU A 23 -10.90 -1.75 0.51
CA LEU A 23 -9.64 -1.03 0.67
C LEU A 23 -8.59 -2.00 1.22
N ASN A 24 -7.50 -2.16 0.48
CA ASN A 24 -6.43 -3.10 0.79
C ASN A 24 -5.14 -2.32 1.09
N VAL A 25 -4.64 -2.45 2.32
CA VAL A 25 -3.62 -1.58 2.91
C VAL A 25 -2.17 -2.07 2.72
N GLY A 26 -1.93 -2.94 1.74
CA GLY A 26 -0.59 -3.42 1.38
C GLY A 26 -0.14 -4.63 2.19
N ASP A 27 1.11 -5.05 1.92
CA ASP A 27 1.64 -6.38 2.22
C ASP A 27 0.75 -7.48 1.63
N ASN A 28 0.50 -7.34 0.33
CA ASN A 28 -0.45 -8.15 -0.40
C ASN A 28 0.00 -9.61 -0.49
N PHE A 29 1.32 -9.82 -0.61
CA PHE A 29 1.91 -11.16 -0.72
C PHE A 29 3.10 -11.31 0.24
N TYR A 30 2.87 -12.04 1.32
CA TYR A 30 3.91 -12.40 2.28
C TYR A 30 4.74 -13.60 1.83
N VAL A 31 6.01 -13.73 2.23
CA VAL A 31 6.81 -12.76 3.01
C VAL A 31 7.72 -11.90 2.12
N GLN A 32 7.79 -12.16 0.82
CA GLN A 32 8.70 -11.48 -0.10
C GLN A 32 8.00 -11.15 -1.44
N GLY A 33 6.76 -10.69 -1.38
CA GLY A 33 6.03 -10.23 -2.54
C GLY A 33 5.75 -11.34 -3.55
N LEU A 34 5.55 -10.95 -4.81
CA LEU A 34 5.47 -11.89 -5.91
C LEU A 34 6.85 -12.46 -6.23
N GLU A 35 6.91 -13.76 -6.53
CA GLU A 35 8.12 -14.46 -7.01
C GLU A 35 8.47 -14.07 -8.46
N HIS A 36 8.71 -12.78 -8.66
CA HIS A 36 9.15 -12.15 -9.90
C HIS A 36 10.28 -11.19 -9.59
N SER A 37 11.14 -10.97 -10.58
CA SER A 37 12.13 -9.91 -10.49
C SER A 37 11.45 -8.56 -10.69
N CYS A 38 11.83 -7.57 -9.89
CA CYS A 38 11.43 -6.18 -10.13
C CYS A 38 11.86 -5.62 -11.50
N ASN A 39 12.71 -6.33 -12.26
CA ASN A 39 13.10 -5.98 -13.62
C ASN A 39 12.28 -6.70 -14.71
N ASP A 40 11.47 -7.69 -14.33
CA ASP A 40 10.57 -8.34 -15.29
C ASP A 40 9.54 -7.32 -15.79
N PRO A 41 9.02 -7.44 -17.02
CA PRO A 41 7.95 -6.57 -17.51
C PRO A 41 6.73 -6.59 -16.58
N PRO A 42 6.00 -5.47 -16.39
CA PRO A 42 4.83 -5.44 -15.52
C PRO A 42 3.74 -6.46 -15.93
N ASP A 43 3.63 -6.79 -17.22
CA ASP A 43 2.65 -7.76 -17.72
C ASP A 43 3.14 -9.23 -17.66
N ALA A 44 4.30 -9.51 -17.05
CA ALA A 44 4.87 -10.84 -16.87
C ALA A 44 4.09 -11.75 -15.91
N VAL A 45 2.95 -11.29 -15.39
CA VAL A 45 2.04 -12.04 -14.48
C VAL A 45 1.19 -13.08 -15.22
N LYS A 46 1.38 -13.24 -16.54
CA LYS A 46 0.71 -14.28 -17.34
C LYS A 46 1.27 -15.67 -16.96
N GLY A 47 0.40 -16.68 -16.87
CA GLY A 47 0.82 -18.06 -16.59
C GLY A 47 1.15 -18.32 -15.11
N ALA A 48 2.30 -18.93 -14.81
CA ALA A 48 2.69 -19.34 -13.45
C ALA A 48 2.77 -18.17 -12.44
N GLY A 49 3.07 -16.95 -12.91
CA GLY A 49 3.05 -15.73 -12.08
C GLY A 49 1.67 -15.36 -11.52
N SER A 50 0.58 -15.86 -12.12
CA SER A 50 -0.78 -15.68 -11.60
C SER A 50 -1.08 -16.52 -10.35
N GLY A 51 -0.21 -17.49 -10.02
CA GLY A 51 -0.41 -18.43 -8.92
C GLY A 51 -0.67 -17.73 -7.60
N ALA A 52 0.13 -16.71 -7.26
CA ALA A 52 0.00 -15.94 -6.03
C ALA A 52 -1.33 -15.16 -5.95
N PHE A 53 -1.78 -14.53 -7.04
CA PHE A 53 -3.08 -13.87 -7.09
C PHE A 53 -4.23 -14.87 -6.92
N SER A 54 -4.08 -16.07 -7.49
CA SER A 54 -5.11 -17.10 -7.35
C SER A 54 -5.15 -17.67 -5.92
N SER A 55 -4.04 -18.25 -5.45
CA SER A 55 -3.98 -18.96 -4.17
C SER A 55 -3.94 -18.03 -2.95
N GLY A 56 -3.37 -16.82 -3.10
CA GLY A 56 -3.22 -15.84 -2.02
C GLY A 56 -4.37 -14.83 -1.91
N TRP A 57 -5.18 -14.67 -2.97
CA TRP A 57 -6.28 -13.71 -2.99
C TRP A 57 -7.60 -14.31 -3.50
N GLN A 58 -7.70 -14.72 -4.77
CA GLN A 58 -8.98 -15.10 -5.38
C GLN A 58 -9.63 -16.30 -4.66
N GLN A 59 -8.87 -17.37 -4.41
CA GLN A 59 -9.38 -18.58 -3.75
C GLN A 59 -9.67 -18.33 -2.27
N VAL A 60 -8.90 -17.46 -1.62
CA VAL A 60 -9.03 -17.12 -0.19
C VAL A 60 -10.32 -16.35 0.08
N TYR A 61 -10.54 -15.28 -0.69
CA TYR A 61 -11.65 -14.35 -0.49
C TYR A 61 -12.89 -14.68 -1.33
N GLY A 62 -12.77 -15.58 -2.31
CA GLY A 62 -13.89 -16.13 -3.09
C GLY A 62 -14.72 -15.01 -3.74
N PRO A 63 -16.05 -14.96 -3.54
CA PRO A 63 -16.90 -13.91 -4.11
C PRO A 63 -16.47 -12.47 -3.75
N VAL A 64 -15.77 -12.26 -2.63
CA VAL A 64 -15.27 -10.93 -2.25
C VAL A 64 -14.10 -10.48 -3.13
N ALA A 65 -13.39 -11.40 -3.79
CA ALA A 65 -12.39 -11.06 -4.82
C ALA A 65 -13.03 -10.69 -6.17
N ASN A 66 -14.36 -10.82 -6.32
CA ASN A 66 -15.09 -10.46 -7.53
C ASN A 66 -15.58 -9.00 -7.55
N ILE A 67 -15.34 -8.25 -6.48
CA ILE A 67 -15.54 -6.79 -6.43
C ILE A 67 -14.18 -6.07 -6.47
N PRO A 68 -14.12 -4.76 -6.75
CA PRO A 68 -12.85 -4.02 -6.79
C PRO A 68 -12.11 -3.99 -5.43
N TRP A 69 -10.81 -4.24 -5.46
CA TRP A 69 -9.86 -4.10 -4.36
C TRP A 69 -8.90 -2.94 -4.67
N LEU A 70 -9.15 -1.78 -4.08
CA LEU A 70 -8.26 -0.63 -4.16
C LEU A 70 -7.07 -0.91 -3.26
N SER A 71 -5.90 -1.15 -3.85
CA SER A 71 -4.73 -1.65 -3.14
C SER A 71 -3.57 -0.65 -3.13
N VAL A 72 -2.77 -0.69 -2.08
CA VAL A 72 -1.42 -0.09 -2.01
C VAL A 72 -0.36 -1.18 -1.90
N LEU A 73 0.91 -0.79 -2.03
CA LEU A 73 2.06 -1.64 -1.73
C LEU A 73 2.47 -1.47 -0.27
N GLY A 74 2.76 -2.58 0.42
CA GLY A 74 3.50 -2.61 1.67
C GLY A 74 4.95 -3.04 1.49
N ASN A 75 5.71 -3.12 2.57
CA ASN A 75 7.13 -3.36 2.48
C ASN A 75 7.44 -4.78 2.01
N HIS A 76 6.60 -5.76 2.37
CA HIS A 76 6.73 -7.13 1.89
C HIS A 76 6.51 -7.25 0.38
N ASP A 77 5.73 -6.35 -0.23
CA ASP A 77 5.49 -6.36 -1.68
C ASP A 77 6.75 -6.00 -2.50
N TYR A 78 7.65 -5.21 -1.93
CA TYR A 78 8.99 -4.93 -2.47
C TYR A 78 10.00 -6.05 -2.16
N GLY A 79 9.73 -6.81 -1.10
CA GLY A 79 10.54 -7.95 -0.65
C GLY A 79 10.80 -8.01 0.85
N GLY A 80 10.23 -7.09 1.63
CA GLY A 80 10.31 -7.04 3.10
C GLY A 80 11.67 -6.52 3.56
N TRP A 81 12.70 -7.34 3.38
CA TRP A 81 14.10 -6.99 3.64
C TRP A 81 14.93 -6.90 2.35
N ARG A 82 14.25 -6.91 1.21
CA ARG A 82 14.81 -6.79 -0.13
C ARG A 82 13.95 -5.85 -0.95
N MET A 83 14.52 -5.40 -2.06
CA MET A 83 13.92 -4.44 -2.98
C MET A 83 13.55 -5.06 -4.33
N ASP A 84 13.89 -6.34 -4.54
CA ASP A 84 13.97 -6.98 -5.85
C ASP A 84 12.76 -7.83 -6.25
N ARG A 85 11.63 -7.69 -5.56
CA ARG A 85 10.42 -8.49 -5.79
C ARG A 85 9.42 -7.83 -6.71
N GLY A 86 8.41 -8.59 -7.11
CA GLY A 86 7.51 -8.25 -8.22
C GLY A 86 6.47 -7.17 -7.92
N TRP A 87 6.84 -6.03 -7.34
CA TRP A 87 5.95 -4.87 -7.20
C TRP A 87 5.47 -4.29 -8.54
N PRO A 88 6.26 -4.26 -9.65
CA PRO A 88 5.75 -3.79 -10.95
C PRO A 88 4.69 -4.73 -11.50
N GLN A 89 4.82 -6.03 -11.22
CA GLN A 89 3.86 -7.06 -11.63
C GLN A 89 2.52 -6.89 -10.93
N GLN A 90 2.51 -6.49 -9.65
CA GLN A 90 1.25 -6.16 -9.00
C GLN A 90 0.55 -4.96 -9.64
N ILE A 91 1.30 -3.99 -10.13
CA ILE A 91 0.75 -2.86 -10.90
C ILE A 91 0.24 -3.35 -12.26
N GLY A 92 1.04 -4.13 -12.99
CA GLY A 92 0.67 -4.67 -14.29
C GLY A 92 -0.57 -5.58 -14.25
N TYR A 93 -0.74 -6.35 -13.18
CA TYR A 93 -1.92 -7.19 -12.97
C TYR A 93 -3.22 -6.38 -12.89
N SER A 94 -3.16 -5.11 -12.48
CA SER A 94 -4.32 -4.21 -12.46
C SER A 94 -4.91 -3.95 -13.86
N PHE A 95 -4.12 -4.16 -14.90
CA PHE A 95 -4.54 -4.03 -16.31
C PHE A 95 -5.00 -5.37 -16.92
N ILE A 96 -4.91 -6.46 -16.16
CA ILE A 96 -5.35 -7.80 -16.56
C ILE A 96 -6.66 -8.16 -15.83
N ASN A 97 -6.71 -7.90 -14.52
CA ASN A 97 -7.87 -8.16 -13.68
C ASN A 97 -8.35 -6.84 -13.06
N TYR A 98 -9.47 -6.33 -13.56
CA TYR A 98 -10.04 -5.05 -13.13
C TYR A 98 -10.56 -5.02 -11.68
N ASN A 99 -10.68 -6.18 -11.03
CA ASN A 99 -10.97 -6.24 -9.59
C ASN A 99 -9.72 -6.01 -8.74
N TRP A 100 -8.52 -6.15 -9.31
CA TRP A 100 -7.30 -5.69 -8.66
C TRP A 100 -7.01 -4.25 -9.10
N VAL A 101 -7.24 -3.27 -8.24
CA VAL A 101 -7.11 -1.84 -8.58
C VAL A 101 -5.85 -1.28 -7.93
N MET A 102 -4.76 -1.24 -8.70
CA MET A 102 -3.48 -0.65 -8.32
C MET A 102 -2.67 -0.22 -9.56
N PRO A 103 -3.13 0.80 -10.32
CA PRO A 103 -2.54 1.16 -11.62
C PRO A 103 -1.17 1.88 -11.50
N ALA A 104 -0.77 2.26 -10.29
CA ALA A 104 0.50 2.92 -9.98
C ALA A 104 0.82 2.73 -8.50
N ARG A 105 2.05 3.08 -8.09
CA ARG A 105 2.46 3.07 -6.67
C ARG A 105 1.63 4.02 -5.80
N TYR A 106 1.25 5.17 -6.36
CA TYR A 106 0.28 6.08 -5.77
C TYR A 106 -0.68 6.60 -6.83
N PHE A 107 -1.95 6.72 -6.47
CA PHE A 107 -3.03 7.15 -7.35
C PHE A 107 -4.25 7.60 -6.54
N ASN A 108 -5.19 8.30 -7.16
CA ASN A 108 -6.47 8.63 -6.54
C ASN A 108 -7.64 8.01 -7.30
N LYS A 109 -8.69 7.61 -6.58
CA LYS A 109 -9.92 7.04 -7.16
C LYS A 109 -11.14 7.74 -6.58
N LYS A 110 -11.92 8.36 -7.45
CA LYS A 110 -13.24 8.91 -7.13
C LYS A 110 -14.31 7.83 -7.29
N ILE A 111 -15.18 7.69 -6.30
CA ILE A 111 -16.30 6.75 -6.30
C ILE A 111 -17.57 7.52 -5.95
N GLN A 112 -18.46 7.62 -6.94
CA GLN A 112 -19.78 8.23 -6.77
C GLN A 112 -20.71 7.21 -6.10
N HIS A 113 -21.22 7.56 -4.92
CA HIS A 113 -22.34 6.89 -4.28
C HIS A 113 -23.64 7.65 -4.56
N LYS A 114 -24.79 7.10 -4.14
CA LYS A 114 -26.09 7.72 -4.41
C LYS A 114 -26.17 9.17 -3.92
N ASP A 115 -25.64 9.42 -2.72
CA ASP A 115 -25.85 10.68 -1.99
C ASP A 115 -24.55 11.46 -1.72
N PHE A 116 -23.38 10.89 -2.06
CA PHE A 116 -22.09 11.52 -1.83
C PHE A 116 -21.00 11.02 -2.79
N LEU A 117 -19.96 11.82 -2.97
CA LEU A 117 -18.73 11.47 -3.65
C LEU A 117 -17.64 11.19 -2.61
N ALA A 118 -17.04 10.00 -2.67
CA ALA A 118 -15.83 9.69 -1.93
C ALA A 118 -14.61 9.70 -2.86
N GLU A 119 -13.50 10.23 -2.39
CA GLU A 119 -12.21 10.16 -3.09
C GLU A 119 -11.16 9.52 -2.19
N TYR A 120 -10.58 8.43 -2.71
CA TYR A 120 -9.53 7.65 -2.07
C TYR A 120 -8.19 8.05 -2.64
N PHE A 121 -7.25 8.43 -1.79
CA PHE A 121 -5.88 8.77 -2.13
C PHE A 121 -4.98 7.63 -1.65
N MET A 122 -4.57 6.79 -2.60
CA MET A 122 -3.80 5.58 -2.37
C MET A 122 -2.32 5.94 -2.47
N ILE A 123 -1.55 5.79 -1.38
CA ILE A 123 -0.17 6.30 -1.30
C ILE A 123 0.83 5.24 -0.82
N ASP A 124 2.06 5.33 -1.34
CA ASP A 124 3.19 4.46 -1.00
C ASP A 124 4.01 5.08 0.14
N SER A 125 4.03 4.42 1.29
CA SER A 125 4.77 4.86 2.49
C SER A 125 6.03 4.05 2.77
N ASN A 126 6.52 3.27 1.80
CA ASN A 126 7.65 2.35 2.02
C ASN A 126 9.01 3.05 2.22
N ALA A 127 9.08 4.38 2.08
CA ALA A 127 10.27 5.15 2.44
C ALA A 127 10.68 4.99 3.91
N TYR A 128 9.73 4.66 4.80
CA TYR A 128 10.02 4.45 6.21
C TYR A 128 10.73 3.13 6.53
N ASP A 129 10.62 2.15 5.64
CA ASP A 129 11.36 0.88 5.72
C ASP A 129 12.67 0.93 4.91
N ALA A 130 12.87 1.97 4.09
CA ALA A 130 14.03 2.14 3.24
C ALA A 130 15.17 2.84 4.00
N LYS A 131 16.07 2.04 4.59
CA LYS A 131 17.21 2.52 5.40
C LYS A 131 18.54 2.33 4.68
N ASN A 132 19.65 2.80 5.25
CA ASN A 132 20.95 2.52 4.64
C ASN A 132 21.22 1.00 4.66
N PRO A 133 21.98 0.44 3.71
CA PRO A 133 22.06 -1.01 3.56
C PRO A 133 22.47 -1.78 4.82
N GLY A 134 23.33 -1.20 5.66
CA GLY A 134 23.80 -1.83 6.90
C GLY A 134 22.86 -1.72 8.10
N GLU A 135 21.73 -1.01 7.98
CA GLU A 135 20.77 -0.80 9.07
C GLU A 135 19.67 -1.84 9.03
N GLU A 136 19.30 -2.38 10.20
CA GLU A 136 18.16 -3.30 10.40
C GLU A 136 18.01 -4.34 9.28
N PRO A 137 19.01 -5.22 9.07
CA PRO A 137 19.10 -6.01 7.85
C PRO A 137 17.86 -6.87 7.57
N ASP A 138 17.15 -7.34 8.60
CA ASP A 138 15.95 -8.18 8.44
C ASP A 138 14.62 -7.39 8.39
N HIS A 139 14.70 -6.06 8.49
CA HIS A 139 13.56 -5.11 8.46
C HIS A 139 13.91 -3.86 7.66
N ASN A 140 14.55 -4.04 6.51
CA ASN A 140 14.97 -2.95 5.64
C ASN A 140 14.92 -3.39 4.18
N ILE A 141 14.00 -2.81 3.41
CA ILE A 141 13.86 -3.06 1.96
C ILE A 141 15.22 -2.88 1.24
N CYS A 142 16.02 -1.92 1.67
CA CYS A 142 17.30 -1.55 1.08
C CYS A 142 18.52 -2.26 1.71
N SER A 143 18.31 -3.33 2.49
CA SER A 143 19.37 -4.01 3.24
C SER A 143 20.48 -4.62 2.35
N GLN A 144 21.55 -5.09 3.00
CA GLN A 144 22.62 -5.86 2.37
C GLN A 144 22.14 -7.20 1.76
N HIS A 145 20.96 -7.72 2.12
CA HIS A 145 20.45 -8.95 1.49
C HIS A 145 20.31 -8.80 -0.04
N ASN A 146 20.15 -7.57 -0.53
CA ASN A 146 20.07 -7.27 -1.95
C ASN A 146 21.37 -7.57 -2.73
N TYR A 147 22.54 -7.72 -2.08
CA TYR A 147 23.80 -8.07 -2.77
C TYR A 147 23.77 -9.47 -3.39
N GLY A 148 22.95 -10.38 -2.84
CA GLY A 148 22.68 -11.69 -3.43
C GLY A 148 21.54 -11.69 -4.46
N GLY A 149 21.02 -10.52 -4.84
CA GLY A 149 19.89 -10.35 -5.74
C GLY A 149 20.25 -9.84 -7.14
N VAL A 150 19.24 -9.26 -7.80
CA VAL A 150 19.39 -8.62 -9.12
C VAL A 150 20.15 -7.29 -9.08
N GLY A 151 20.44 -6.75 -7.89
CA GLY A 151 21.27 -5.56 -7.65
C GLY A 151 20.62 -4.21 -7.98
N ASN A 152 19.55 -4.17 -8.78
CA ASN A 152 18.77 -2.98 -9.11
C ASN A 152 17.38 -3.34 -9.65
N CYS A 153 16.48 -2.36 -9.72
CA CYS A 153 15.14 -2.45 -10.31
C CYS A 153 14.90 -1.40 -11.40
N ALA A 154 15.95 -1.04 -12.15
CA ALA A 154 15.94 0.11 -13.04
C ALA A 154 15.01 -0.04 -14.26
N ASN A 155 14.75 -1.27 -14.72
CA ASN A 155 13.96 -1.51 -15.95
C ASN A 155 12.52 -1.02 -15.84
N ASN A 156 11.98 -0.94 -14.62
CA ASN A 156 10.63 -0.45 -14.34
C ASN A 156 10.64 0.91 -13.60
N GLY A 157 11.73 1.66 -13.72
CA GLY A 157 11.90 2.96 -13.05
C GLY A 157 12.08 2.86 -11.53
N GLY A 158 12.45 1.68 -11.04
CA GLY A 158 12.75 1.39 -9.64
C GLY A 158 14.15 1.83 -9.21
N MET A 159 14.58 1.29 -8.09
CA MET A 159 15.84 1.57 -7.42
C MET A 159 17.04 1.25 -8.34
N PRO A 160 17.89 2.21 -8.73
CA PRO A 160 18.93 1.98 -9.75
C PRO A 160 20.17 1.23 -9.23
N SER A 161 20.34 1.14 -7.92
CA SER A 161 21.35 0.29 -7.26
C SER A 161 20.98 0.10 -5.79
N ILE A 162 21.64 -0.83 -5.11
CA ILE A 162 21.51 -1.03 -3.64
C ILE A 162 21.86 0.27 -2.89
N GLY A 163 22.96 0.93 -3.27
CA GLY A 163 23.39 2.18 -2.63
C GLY A 163 22.43 3.36 -2.86
N ALA A 164 21.67 3.35 -3.95
CA ALA A 164 20.69 4.38 -4.27
C ALA A 164 19.26 4.02 -3.84
N CYS A 165 19.05 2.85 -3.23
CA CYS A 165 17.71 2.33 -2.89
C CYS A 165 16.96 3.28 -1.95
N ARG A 166 17.61 3.66 -0.84
CA ARG A 166 17.04 4.58 0.16
C ARG A 166 16.65 5.90 -0.50
N ASP A 167 17.60 6.53 -1.19
CA ASP A 167 17.37 7.85 -1.78
C ASP A 167 16.26 7.81 -2.83
N TRP A 168 16.12 6.72 -3.59
CA TRP A 168 15.02 6.55 -4.54
C TRP A 168 13.65 6.55 -3.84
N PHE A 169 13.50 5.81 -2.73
CA PHE A 169 12.25 5.80 -1.97
C PHE A 169 11.93 7.17 -1.39
N TRP A 170 12.90 7.85 -0.79
CA TRP A 170 12.70 9.18 -0.18
C TRP A 170 12.42 10.27 -1.22
N GLN A 171 13.08 10.25 -2.38
CA GLN A 171 12.77 11.17 -3.47
C GLN A 171 11.37 10.93 -4.04
N SER A 172 10.98 9.66 -4.17
CA SER A 172 9.62 9.30 -4.58
C SER A 172 8.58 9.77 -3.56
N HIS A 173 8.86 9.57 -2.28
CA HIS A 173 7.98 9.99 -1.19
C HIS A 173 7.78 11.51 -1.16
N ALA A 174 8.86 12.30 -1.30
CA ALA A 174 8.75 13.75 -1.37
C ALA A 174 7.86 14.23 -2.54
N LYS A 175 8.03 13.65 -3.74
CA LYS A 175 7.16 13.95 -4.90
C LYS A 175 5.71 13.54 -4.65
N GLN A 176 5.50 12.40 -4.01
CA GLN A 176 4.18 11.91 -3.66
C GLN A 176 3.49 12.81 -2.63
N GLN A 177 4.20 13.32 -1.61
CA GLN A 177 3.60 14.22 -0.61
C GLN A 177 3.11 15.52 -1.25
N GLN A 178 3.91 16.10 -2.15
CA GLN A 178 3.47 17.25 -2.95
C GLN A 178 2.23 16.90 -3.79
N TRP A 179 2.26 15.78 -4.51
CA TRP A 179 1.11 15.32 -5.29
C TRP A 179 -0.14 15.10 -4.43
N LEU A 180 0.01 14.54 -3.22
CA LEU A 180 -1.09 14.25 -2.32
C LEU A 180 -1.77 15.54 -1.84
N GLU A 181 -0.98 16.53 -1.41
CA GLU A 181 -1.49 17.84 -1.02
C GLU A 181 -2.23 18.52 -2.17
N GLU A 182 -1.62 18.56 -3.37
CA GLU A 182 -2.24 19.13 -4.58
C GLU A 182 -3.58 18.46 -4.91
N LYS A 183 -3.66 17.12 -4.83
CA LYS A 183 -4.89 16.37 -5.15
C LYS A 183 -5.96 16.55 -4.07
N LEU A 184 -5.60 16.56 -2.79
CA LEU A 184 -6.54 16.80 -1.69
C LEU A 184 -7.09 18.23 -1.73
N ALA A 185 -6.22 19.22 -1.99
CA ALA A 185 -6.60 20.62 -2.13
C ALA A 185 -7.57 20.85 -3.30
N ALA A 186 -7.34 20.17 -4.43
CA ALA A 186 -8.22 20.26 -5.60
C ALA A 186 -9.51 19.42 -5.50
N SER A 187 -9.58 18.50 -4.53
CA SER A 187 -10.72 17.58 -4.40
C SER A 187 -11.98 18.30 -3.91
N LYS A 188 -13.09 18.02 -4.60
CA LYS A 188 -14.45 18.44 -4.25
C LYS A 188 -15.30 17.29 -3.71
N ALA A 189 -14.68 16.16 -3.35
CA ALA A 189 -15.37 15.03 -2.77
C ALA A 189 -15.92 15.39 -1.38
N ASP A 190 -17.08 14.83 -1.03
CA ASP A 190 -17.68 14.97 0.29
C ASP A 190 -16.87 14.22 1.36
N TRP A 191 -16.23 13.11 0.96
CA TRP A 191 -15.32 12.34 1.81
C TRP A 191 -13.96 12.18 1.15
N LYS A 192 -12.90 12.56 1.86
CA LYS A 192 -11.52 12.42 1.41
C LYS A 192 -10.80 11.42 2.30
N VAL A 193 -10.35 10.31 1.74
CA VAL A 193 -9.77 9.20 2.50
C VAL A 193 -8.38 8.89 1.98
N VAL A 194 -7.37 8.91 2.85
CA VAL A 194 -6.02 8.42 2.51
C VAL A 194 -5.92 6.95 2.90
N VAL A 195 -5.37 6.13 2.00
CA VAL A 195 -5.09 4.71 2.22
C VAL A 195 -3.60 4.50 2.01
N THR A 196 -2.94 3.90 3.00
CA THR A 196 -1.49 3.66 2.97
C THR A 196 -1.09 2.44 3.78
N HIS A 197 0.15 1.99 3.67
CA HIS A 197 0.63 0.84 4.45
C HIS A 197 1.07 1.22 5.87
N PHE A 198 2.08 2.10 6.00
CA PHE A 198 2.59 2.53 7.30
C PHE A 198 1.63 3.49 8.02
N PRO A 199 1.45 3.35 9.36
CA PRO A 199 0.51 4.15 10.14
C PRO A 199 0.89 5.62 10.24
N CYS A 200 -0.04 6.45 10.73
CA CYS A 200 0.08 7.91 10.84
C CYS A 200 1.36 8.42 11.52
N GLY A 201 1.98 7.63 12.40
CA GLY A 201 3.09 8.07 13.22
C GLY A 201 4.35 8.51 12.48
N TYR A 202 4.48 8.12 11.22
CA TYR A 202 5.62 8.47 10.39
C TYR A 202 5.46 9.84 9.67
N ASP A 203 4.23 10.24 9.40
CA ASP A 203 3.83 11.43 8.60
C ASP A 203 2.78 12.29 9.35
N GLY A 204 2.79 12.22 10.69
CA GLY A 204 1.69 12.74 11.53
C GLY A 204 1.37 14.20 11.26
N ASP A 205 2.39 15.05 11.19
CA ASP A 205 2.24 16.49 10.96
C ASP A 205 1.66 16.79 9.56
N MET A 206 2.07 16.01 8.56
CA MET A 206 1.52 16.10 7.20
C MET A 206 0.03 15.77 7.20
N TYR A 207 -0.37 14.65 7.82
CA TYR A 207 -1.79 14.28 7.87
C TYR A 207 -2.64 15.28 8.67
N LYS A 208 -2.11 15.86 9.76
CA LYS A 208 -2.77 16.95 10.49
C LYS A 208 -2.96 18.17 9.62
N MET A 209 -1.92 18.57 8.89
CA MET A 209 -2.00 19.69 7.94
C MET A 209 -3.07 19.43 6.88
N LEU A 210 -3.06 18.25 6.26
CA LEU A 210 -4.06 17.84 5.26
C LEU A 210 -5.49 17.84 5.83
N LYS A 211 -5.67 17.40 7.09
CA LYS A 211 -6.96 17.49 7.80
C LYS A 211 -7.42 18.93 7.93
N GLN A 212 -6.56 19.79 8.48
CA GLN A 212 -6.88 21.17 8.82
C GLN A 212 -7.11 22.05 7.59
N LYS A 213 -6.29 21.89 6.55
CA LYS A 213 -6.33 22.76 5.36
C LYS A 213 -7.18 22.21 4.22
N HIS A 214 -7.25 20.89 4.07
CA HIS A 214 -7.82 20.26 2.87
C HIS A 214 -8.96 19.28 3.15
N GLY A 215 -9.31 19.07 4.42
CA GLY A 215 -10.47 18.27 4.80
C GLY A 215 -10.26 16.77 4.61
N LEU A 216 -9.06 16.24 4.89
CA LEU A 216 -8.87 14.79 5.03
C LEU A 216 -9.84 14.24 6.10
N ASP A 217 -10.58 13.17 5.85
CA ASP A 217 -11.59 12.66 6.79
C ASP A 217 -11.16 11.40 7.51
N LEU A 218 -10.43 10.52 6.81
CA LEU A 218 -10.01 9.24 7.34
C LEU A 218 -8.66 8.84 6.77
N LEU A 219 -7.84 8.23 7.63
CA LEU A 219 -6.62 7.53 7.26
C LEU A 219 -6.84 6.03 7.52
N VAL A 220 -6.62 5.19 6.51
CA VAL A 220 -6.76 3.72 6.60
C VAL A 220 -5.39 3.09 6.38
N THR A 221 -4.88 2.37 7.38
CA THR A 221 -3.50 1.86 7.38
C THR A 221 -3.38 0.39 7.75
N GLY A 222 -2.18 -0.18 7.56
CA GLY A 222 -1.84 -1.57 7.89
C GLY A 222 -0.57 -1.66 8.74
N HIS A 223 0.35 -2.55 8.33
CA HIS A 223 1.69 -2.78 8.88
C HIS A 223 1.77 -3.36 10.32
N ARG A 224 0.98 -2.84 11.27
CA ARG A 224 1.09 -3.13 12.71
C ARG A 224 0.59 -4.50 13.17
N HIS A 225 0.03 -5.30 12.26
CA HIS A 225 -0.56 -6.63 12.52
C HIS A 225 -1.55 -6.65 13.70
N GLN A 226 -2.26 -5.54 13.90
CA GLN A 226 -3.29 -5.38 14.92
C GLN A 226 -4.39 -4.44 14.41
N GLN A 227 -5.58 -4.51 15.02
CA GLN A 227 -6.69 -3.63 14.70
C GLN A 227 -6.80 -2.52 15.73
N GLU A 228 -6.82 -1.28 15.27
CA GLU A 228 -6.91 -0.08 16.10
C GLU A 228 -7.88 0.92 15.46
N LEU A 229 -8.52 1.74 16.30
CA LEU A 229 -9.30 2.90 15.85
C LEU A 229 -8.89 4.10 16.68
N TRP A 230 -8.31 5.08 16.02
CA TRP A 230 -7.84 6.32 16.63
C TRP A 230 -8.73 7.48 16.22
N LYS A 231 -9.03 8.33 17.18
CA LYS A 231 -9.75 9.60 16.99
C LYS A 231 -8.85 10.74 17.46
N ILE A 232 -9.15 11.96 17.01
CA ILE A 232 -8.37 13.15 17.36
C ILE A 232 -8.32 13.41 18.89
N ASP A 233 -9.31 12.92 19.62
CA ASP A 233 -9.47 13.02 21.07
C ASP A 233 -8.99 11.78 21.84
N THR A 234 -8.27 10.85 21.20
CA THR A 234 -7.80 9.63 21.89
C THR A 234 -6.66 9.94 22.84
N GLU A 235 -6.88 9.85 24.16
CA GLU A 235 -5.94 10.18 25.25
C GLU A 235 -4.81 9.16 25.49
N ASN A 236 -4.49 8.29 24.52
CA ASN A 236 -3.45 7.28 24.71
C ASN A 236 -2.05 7.87 24.46
N ASP A 237 -1.13 7.81 25.43
CA ASP A 237 0.22 8.39 25.33
C ASP A 237 1.01 7.97 24.08
N TYR A 238 0.90 6.69 23.68
CA TYR A 238 1.55 6.17 22.48
C TYR A 238 1.01 6.87 21.21
N ILE A 239 -0.26 7.22 21.21
CA ILE A 239 -0.96 7.87 20.09
C ILE A 239 -0.86 9.39 20.16
N GLN A 240 -0.84 9.94 21.37
CA GLN A 240 -0.63 11.36 21.60
C GLN A 240 0.77 11.77 21.07
N GLY A 241 1.77 10.90 21.22
CA GLY A 241 3.10 11.09 20.61
C GLY A 241 3.10 11.23 19.08
N PHE A 242 2.07 10.74 18.38
CA PHE A 242 1.90 10.88 16.94
C PHE A 242 0.87 11.95 16.54
N LEU A 243 -0.12 12.21 17.41
CA LEU A 243 -1.20 13.18 17.17
C LEU A 243 -0.89 14.62 17.67
N HIS A 244 0.09 14.84 18.54
CA HIS A 244 0.35 16.14 19.21
C HIS A 244 1.69 16.84 18.95
N THR A 245 2.31 16.61 17.78
CA THR A 245 3.31 17.54 17.21
C THR A 245 2.74 18.50 16.17
#